data_AF-A0A3N2P5T7-F1
#
_entry.id   AF-A0A3N2P5T7-F1
#
_cell.length_a   1.000
_cell.length_b   1.000
_cell.length_c   1.000
_cell.angle_alpha   90.00
_cell.angle_beta   90.00
_cell.angle_gamma   90.00
#
_symmetry.space_group_name_H-M   'P 1'
#
loop_
_entity.id
_entity.type
_entity.pdbx_description
1 polymer ?
#
loop_
_entity_poly.entity_id
_entity_poly.type
_entity_poly.pdbx_seq_one_letter_code
_entity_poly.pdbx_strand_id
1 'polypeptide(L)' 'MTDLIPPEDDRETVRRIAAAHTTASRDVEAFLRRLPALPTPEDVAEYAALLAREEAIRVERSDAATAAGLTVPTVGGE' A
#
# COMPACT_ATOMS: atom_id res chain seq x y z
N MET A 1 -36.82 3.02 -7.27
CA MET A 1 -36.19 4.32 -6.99
C MET A 1 -34.78 3.98 -6.57
N THR A 2 -33.84 4.10 -7.50
CA THR A 2 -32.44 3.69 -7.31
C THR A 2 -31.81 4.66 -6.32
N ASP A 3 -31.49 4.20 -5.12
CA ASP A 3 -30.74 4.96 -4.13
C ASP A 3 -29.28 5.01 -4.58
N LEU A 4 -29.00 5.93 -5.51
CA LEU A 4 -27.68 6.28 -5.98
C LEU A 4 -27.05 7.23 -4.96
N ILE A 5 -26.60 6.68 -3.84
CA ILE A 5 -25.46 7.26 -3.13
C ILE A 5 -24.23 6.46 -3.57
N PRO A 6 -23.56 6.80 -4.69
CA PRO A 6 -22.18 6.37 -4.87
C PRO A 6 -21.29 7.27 -3.96
N PRO A 7 -20.02 6.95 -3.74
CA PRO A 7 -19.50 6.13 -2.66
C PRO A 7 -18.46 6.97 -1.90
N GLU A 8 -18.91 7.98 -1.14
CA GLU A 8 -18.01 8.90 -0.44
C GLU A 8 -17.11 8.16 0.55
N ASP A 9 -17.67 7.17 1.26
CA ASP A 9 -16.93 6.25 2.11
C ASP A 9 -15.86 5.47 1.34
N ASP A 10 -16.14 4.95 0.13
CA ASP A 10 -15.13 4.18 -0.61
C ASP A 10 -14.00 5.08 -1.12
N ARG A 11 -14.30 6.30 -1.58
CA ARG A 11 -13.25 7.25 -2.02
C ARG A 11 -12.40 7.72 -0.85
N GLU A 12 -13.00 8.00 0.30
CA GLU A 12 -12.28 8.35 1.52
C GLU A 12 -11.46 7.17 2.05
N THR A 13 -12.01 5.96 2.00
CA THR A 13 -11.32 4.70 2.34
C THR A 13 -10.10 4.48 1.44
N VAL A 14 -10.25 4.63 0.12
CA VAL A 14 -9.13 4.56 -0.83
C VAL A 14 -8.06 5.60 -0.52
N ARG A 15 -8.44 6.85 -0.25
CA ARG A 15 -7.48 7.91 0.13
C ARG A 15 -6.72 7.55 1.40
N ARG A 16 -7.41 7.03 2.42
CA ARG A 16 -6.83 6.64 3.71
C ARG A 16 -5.83 5.49 3.54
N ILE A 17 -6.22 4.44 2.83
CA ILE A 17 -5.36 3.27 2.61
C ILE A 17 -4.17 3.63 1.72
N ALA A 18 -4.37 4.49 0.71
CA ALA A 18 -3.26 5.01 -0.09
C ALA A 18 -2.26 5.83 0.75
N ALA A 19 -2.74 6.68 1.66
CA ALA A 19 -1.87 7.42 2.58
C ALA A 19 -1.12 6.48 3.56
N ALA A 20 -1.78 5.42 4.02
CA ALA A 20 -1.14 4.38 4.84
C ALA A 20 -0.04 3.66 4.06
N HIS A 21 -0.27 3.31 2.79
CA HIS A 21 0.75 2.73 1.92
C HIS A 21 1.92 3.70 1.73
N THR A 22 1.67 4.98 1.46
CA THR A 22 2.74 5.98 1.35
C THR A 22 3.57 6.07 2.63
N THR A 23 2.93 5.97 3.79
CA THR A 23 3.64 5.95 5.08
C THR A 23 4.50 4.71 5.21
N ALA A 24 3.96 3.52 4.90
CA ALA A 24 4.71 2.27 4.95
C ALA A 24 5.92 2.27 3.98
N SER A 25 5.76 2.77 2.75
CA SER A 25 6.88 2.91 1.81
C SER A 25 7.94 3.90 2.32
N ARG A 26 7.53 4.96 3.04
CA ARG A 26 8.49 5.89 3.69
C ARG A 26 9.22 5.25 4.86
N ASP A 27 8.59 4.36 5.61
CA ASP A 27 9.25 3.60 6.68
C ASP A 27 10.36 2.70 6.09
N VAL A 28 10.07 2.00 4.97
CA VAL A 28 11.06 1.21 4.21
C VAL A 28 12.21 2.10 3.72
N GLU A 29 11.90 3.23 3.09
CA GLU A 29 12.90 4.20 2.62
C GLU A 29 13.79 4.71 3.76
N ALA A 30 13.19 5.09 4.89
CA ALA A 30 13.91 5.60 6.06
C ALA A 30 14.86 4.54 6.64
N PHE A 31 14.42 3.28 6.70
CA PHE A 31 15.27 2.16 7.09
C PHE A 31 16.46 1.98 6.15
N LEU A 32 16.22 1.97 4.83
CA LEU A 32 17.29 1.80 3.84
C LEU A 32 18.33 2.93 3.88
N ARG A 33 17.92 4.17 4.18
CA ARG A 33 18.85 5.30 4.32
C ARG A 33 19.78 5.19 5.53
N ARG A 34 19.35 4.52 6.61
CA ARG A 34 20.14 4.33 7.84
C ARG A 34 20.87 2.98 7.89
N LEU A 35 20.61 2.10 6.92
CA LEU A 35 21.17 0.76 6.88
C LEU A 35 22.70 0.81 6.75
N PRO A 36 23.46 0.10 7.61
CA PRO A 36 24.91 0.03 7.48
C PRO A 36 25.32 -0.76 6.23
N ALA A 37 26.55 -0.54 5.76
CA ALA A 37 27.10 -1.27 4.61
C ALA A 37 27.17 -2.80 4.82
N LEU A 38 27.28 -3.25 6.08
CA LEU A 38 27.22 -4.64 6.49
C LEU A 38 26.02 -4.83 7.42
N PRO A 39 24.85 -5.26 6.90
CA PRO A 39 23.66 -5.46 7.70
C PRO A 39 23.84 -6.66 8.64
N THR A 40 23.29 -6.52 9.85
CA THR A 40 23.18 -7.61 10.82
C THR A 40 21.96 -8.48 10.53
N PRO A 41 21.85 -9.68 11.13
CA PRO A 41 20.62 -10.47 11.07
C PRO A 41 19.38 -9.72 11.58
N GLU A 42 19.55 -8.82 12.56
CA GLU A 42 18.46 -7.98 13.09
C GLU A 42 17.98 -6.97 12.05
N ASP A 43 18.90 -6.34 11.31
CA ASP A 43 18.55 -5.43 10.21
C ASP A 43 17.76 -6.17 9.12
N VAL A 44 18.18 -7.39 8.76
CA VAL A 44 17.46 -8.21 7.77
C VAL A 44 16.05 -8.56 8.25
N ALA A 45 15.90 -8.88 9.53
CA ALA A 45 14.59 -9.17 10.12
C ALA A 45 13.68 -7.93 10.15
N GLU A 46 14.23 -6.75 10.50
CA GLU A 46 13.48 -5.49 10.47
C GLU A 46 13.01 -5.17 9.05
N TYR A 47 13.90 -5.29 8.07
CA TYR A 47 13.57 -5.07 6.66
C TYR A 47 12.46 -6.00 6.17
N ALA A 48 12.53 -7.29 6.52
CA ALA A 48 11.50 -8.26 6.16
C ALA A 48 10.14 -7.90 6.77
N ALA A 49 10.11 -7.43 8.02
CA ALA A 49 8.89 -6.99 8.69
C ALA A 49 8.29 -5.73 8.03
N LEU A 50 9.13 -4.77 7.66
CA LEU A 50 8.70 -3.56 6.96
C LEU A 50 8.11 -3.89 5.58
N LEU A 51 8.75 -4.77 4.80
CA LEU A 51 8.24 -5.23 3.51
C LEU A 51 6.91 -5.99 3.64
N ALA A 52 6.80 -6.90 4.62
CA ALA A 52 5.57 -7.64 4.84
C ALA A 52 4.39 -6.70 5.16
N ARG A 53 4.65 -5.66 5.96
CA ARG A 53 3.66 -4.62 6.28
C ARG A 53 3.29 -3.79 5.06
N GLU A 54 4.26 -3.34 4.27
CA GLU A 54 4.00 -2.59 3.05
C GLU A 54 3.14 -3.40 2.07
N GLU A 55 3.51 -4.66 1.82
CA GLU A 55 2.79 -5.52 0.88
C GLU A 55 1.35 -5.79 1.33
N ALA A 56 1.12 -6.03 2.62
CA ALA A 56 -0.24 -6.19 3.15
C ALA A 56 -1.12 -4.96 2.86
N ILE A 57 -0.58 -3.75 3.08
CA ILE A 57 -1.29 -2.49 2.81
C ILE A 57 -1.45 -2.27 1.30
N ARG A 58 -0.49 -2.71 0.48
CA ARG A 58 -0.56 -2.64 -0.98
C ARG A 58 -1.72 -3.47 -1.52
N VAL A 59 -1.90 -4.69 -1.00
CA VAL A 59 -3.05 -5.55 -1.34
C VAL A 59 -4.35 -4.87 -0.94
N GLU A 60 -4.46 -4.41 0.31
CA GLU A 60 -5.65 -3.70 0.80
C GLU A 60 -5.99 -2.47 -0.04
N ARG A 61 -4.98 -1.69 -0.46
CA ARG A 61 -5.15 -0.55 -1.35
C ARG A 61 -5.72 -0.97 -2.71
N SER A 62 -5.24 -2.09 -3.25
CA SER A 62 -5.70 -2.63 -4.55
C SER A 62 -7.14 -3.10 -4.46
N ASP A 63 -7.51 -3.77 -3.37
CA ASP A 63 -8.88 -4.21 -3.12
C ASP A 63 -9.83 -3.01 -2.95
N ALA A 64 -9.44 -2.01 -2.16
CA ALA A 64 -10.21 -0.79 -1.99
C ALA A 64 -10.37 -0.01 -3.31
N ALA A 65 -9.31 0.07 -4.13
CA ALA A 65 -9.40 0.69 -5.44
C ALA A 65 -10.36 -0.07 -6.37
N THR A 66 -10.33 -1.40 -6.34
CA THR A 66 -11.24 -2.25 -7.10
C THR A 66 -12.70 -2.05 -6.66
N ALA A 67 -12.96 -2.04 -5.35
CA ALA A 67 -14.28 -1.79 -4.79
C ALA A 67 -14.83 -0.40 -5.17
N ALA A 68 -13.96 0.62 -5.20
CA ALA A 68 -14.31 1.98 -5.63
C ALA A 68 -14.44 2.13 -7.16
N GLY A 69 -14.29 1.06 -7.94
CA GLY A 69 -14.34 1.09 -9.41
C GLY A 69 -13.13 1.74 -10.07
N LEU A 70 -12.01 1.90 -9.34
CA LEU A 70 -10.73 2.40 -9.84
C LEU A 70 -9.83 1.24 -10.32
N THR A 71 -10.42 0.30 -11.05
CA THR A 71 -9.66 -0.80 -11.65
C THR A 71 -8.75 -0.26 -12.76
N VAL A 72 -7.44 -0.44 -12.58
CA VAL A 72 -6.46 -0.12 -13.62
C VAL A 72 -6.40 -1.33 -14.55
N PRO A 73 -6.75 -1.20 -15.85
CA PRO A 73 -6.48 -2.28 -16.78
C PRO A 73 -4.98 -2.55 -16.78
N THR A 74 -4.59 -3.82 -16.71
CA THR A 74 -3.18 -4.20 -16.77
C THR A 74 -2.58 -3.63 -18.05
N VAL A 75 -1.57 -2.75 -17.92
CA VAL A 75 -0.71 -2.39 -19.06
C VAL A 75 0.01 -3.67 -19.47
N GLY A 76 -0.44 -4.27 -20.57
CA GLY A 76 0.02 -5.59 -21.04
C GLY A 76 -1.10 -6.56 -21.45
N GLY A 77 -2.33 -6.10 -21.70
CA GLY A 77 -3.29 -6.88 -22.46
C GLY A 77 -2.86 -6.94 -23.92
N GLU A 78 -2.49 -8.14 -24.38
CA GLU A 78 -2.21 -8.47 -25.79
C GLU A 78 -3.46 -8.35 -26.67
#